data_AF-A0A5M5LWZ4-F1
#
_entry.id   AF-A0A5M5LWZ4-F1
#
_cell.length_a   1.000
_cell.length_b   1.000
_cell.length_c   1.000
_cell.angle_alpha   90.00
_cell.angle_beta   90.00
_cell.angle_gamma   90.00
#
_symmetry.space_group_name_H-M   'P 1'
#
loop_
_entity.id
_entity.type
_entity.pdbx_description
1 polymer ?
#
loop_
_entity_poly.entity_id
_entity_poly.type
_entity_poly.pdbx_seq_one_letter_code
_entity_poly.pdbx_strand_id
1 'polypeptide(L)'
;MKTRFIAFLLLFVMNLGVFAQSSYQPTEENLKARQEFQDNKFGIFLHWGLYAMLATGEWTMTNNNLNYKEYAKLAGGFYPSKFDADKWVAAIKASGAKYICFTTRHHEGFSMFDTKYSDYNVVKATPFKRDIVKELAAACAKQGIKLHFYYSHLDWAREDYPWGRTGQGTGRSNSKGDWKSYYQFMNNQLTELLTNYGPIGAIWFDGWWDQPKTFNWELPEQYALIHKLQPGCLVGNNHHQTPFDGEDIQIFERDLPGENASGLSGQEVSRLPLETCETMNGMWGYKITDQNYKSTKTLIHYLVKAAGKNANLLMNIGPQPDGELPAVAVQRLAEMGEWMKQYGETIYGTRSGIVAPHDWGVTTQKGNKLYVHILDLKDAALFLPLTGKKVKKAVLFKDQSPVRFTKTKAGVLLEFAEVPKDIDYVVELTID
;
A
#
# COMPACT_ATOMS: atom_id res chain seq x y z
N MET A 1 34.65 -55.61 -58.73
CA MET A 1 35.46 -55.66 -57.49
C MET A 1 34.67 -54.89 -56.43
N LYS A 2 34.14 -55.55 -55.37
CA LYS A 2 34.69 -55.52 -53.99
C LYS A 2 34.97 -54.07 -53.51
N THR A 3 34.49 -53.50 -52.41
CA THR A 3 33.95 -53.99 -51.13
C THR A 3 33.62 -52.75 -50.26
N ARG A 4 32.48 -52.76 -49.55
CA ARG A 4 32.22 -52.37 -48.14
C ARG A 4 32.93 -51.17 -47.47
N PHE A 5 32.13 -50.36 -46.75
CA PHE A 5 32.25 -49.87 -45.33
C PHE A 5 31.64 -48.46 -45.19
N ILE A 6 30.40 -48.32 -44.71
CA ILE A 6 30.00 -47.90 -43.34
C ILE A 6 30.79 -46.69 -42.81
N ALA A 7 30.12 -45.54 -42.73
CA ALA A 7 30.41 -44.52 -41.72
C ALA A 7 29.10 -44.05 -41.09
N PHE A 8 28.94 -44.40 -39.81
CA PHE A 8 27.88 -43.98 -38.90
C PHE A 8 27.76 -42.44 -38.87
N LEU A 9 26.59 -41.91 -39.22
CA LEU A 9 26.23 -40.54 -38.86
C LEU A 9 25.65 -40.56 -37.44
N LEU A 10 26.46 -40.17 -36.45
CA LEU A 10 26.00 -39.92 -35.10
C LEU A 10 25.01 -38.75 -35.10
N LEU A 11 23.74 -39.05 -34.86
CA LEU A 11 22.74 -38.10 -34.37
C LEU A 11 23.13 -37.69 -32.94
N PHE A 12 23.95 -36.64 -32.82
CA PHE A 12 24.10 -35.92 -31.56
C PHE A 12 23.06 -34.81 -31.54
N VAL A 13 21.83 -35.13 -31.14
CA VAL A 13 20.84 -34.13 -30.76
C VAL A 13 21.35 -33.48 -29.49
N MET A 14 22.01 -32.33 -29.64
CA MET A 14 22.21 -31.40 -28.54
C MET A 14 20.83 -31.03 -28.00
N ASN A 15 20.44 -31.66 -26.89
CA ASN A 15 19.41 -31.13 -26.01
C ASN A 15 19.98 -29.86 -25.38
N LEU A 16 19.94 -28.76 -26.14
CA LEU A 16 19.93 -27.44 -25.56
C LEU A 16 18.57 -27.33 -24.87
N GLY A 17 18.56 -27.67 -23.58
CA GLY A 17 17.48 -27.28 -22.69
C GLY A 17 17.37 -25.77 -22.79
N VAL A 18 16.39 -25.31 -23.57
CA VAL A 18 15.90 -23.95 -23.49
C VAL A 18 15.35 -23.84 -22.07
N PHE A 19 16.16 -23.31 -21.15
CA PHE A 19 15.65 -22.75 -19.91
C PHE A 19 14.79 -21.56 -20.33
N ALA A 20 13.54 -21.83 -20.70
CA ALA A 20 12.50 -20.84 -20.57
C ALA A 20 12.61 -20.34 -19.13
N GLN A 21 12.79 -19.04 -18.93
CA GLN A 21 12.62 -18.44 -17.60
C GLN A 21 11.29 -18.99 -17.07
N SER A 22 11.36 -19.83 -16.04
CA SER A 22 10.18 -20.33 -15.38
C SER A 22 9.44 -19.09 -14.87
N SER A 23 8.26 -18.82 -15.41
CA SER A 23 7.41 -17.73 -14.93
C SER A 23 7.24 -17.87 -13.42
N TYR A 24 7.28 -16.73 -12.71
CA TYR A 24 7.16 -16.73 -11.25
C TYR A 24 5.94 -17.53 -10.80
N GLN A 25 6.14 -18.47 -9.88
CA GLN A 25 5.09 -19.24 -9.25
C GLN A 25 5.08 -18.90 -7.75
N PRO A 26 4.02 -18.24 -7.24
CA PRO A 26 3.94 -17.91 -5.82
C PRO A 26 3.87 -19.19 -4.97
N THR A 27 4.51 -19.15 -3.80
CA THR A 27 4.42 -20.24 -2.82
C THR A 27 3.04 -20.30 -2.17
N GLU A 28 2.70 -21.41 -1.53
CA GLU A 28 1.45 -21.51 -0.74
C GLU A 28 1.39 -20.45 0.38
N GLU A 29 2.54 -20.13 0.99
CA GLU A 29 2.65 -19.08 2.00
C GLU A 29 2.32 -17.71 1.42
N ASN A 30 2.84 -17.40 0.23
CA ASN A 30 2.53 -16.17 -0.50
C ASN A 30 1.04 -16.07 -0.84
N LEU A 31 0.44 -17.14 -1.39
CA LEU A 31 -0.99 -17.17 -1.71
C LEU A 31 -1.87 -16.94 -0.47
N LYS A 32 -1.48 -17.51 0.68
CA LYS A 32 -2.15 -17.25 1.95
C LYS A 32 -1.97 -15.80 2.40
N ALA A 33 -0.79 -15.22 2.25
CA ALA A 33 -0.53 -13.82 2.58
C ALA A 33 -1.34 -12.86 1.69
N ARG A 34 -1.50 -13.15 0.39
CA ARG A 34 -2.37 -12.39 -0.53
C ARG A 34 -3.83 -12.41 -0.07
N GLN A 35 -4.32 -13.57 0.40
CA GLN A 35 -5.66 -13.71 0.93
C GLN A 35 -5.84 -12.92 2.24
N GLU A 36 -4.91 -13.05 3.19
CA GLU A 36 -4.90 -12.28 4.45
C GLU A 36 -4.88 -10.77 4.17
N PHE A 37 -4.05 -10.34 3.23
CA PHE A 37 -4.00 -8.96 2.78
C PHE A 37 -5.34 -8.47 2.26
N GLN A 38 -5.99 -9.20 1.36
CA GLN A 38 -7.34 -8.84 0.86
C GLN A 38 -8.40 -8.79 1.97
N ASP A 39 -8.24 -9.58 3.04
CA ASP A 39 -9.20 -9.64 4.14
C ASP A 39 -9.00 -8.49 5.14
N ASN A 40 -7.79 -7.93 5.22
CA ASN A 40 -7.43 -6.85 6.12
C ASN A 40 -8.12 -5.51 5.80
N LYS A 41 -8.32 -5.18 4.52
CA LYS A 41 -9.00 -3.98 3.97
C LYS A 41 -8.47 -2.61 4.34
N PHE A 42 -7.85 -2.43 5.50
CA PHE A 42 -7.46 -1.11 6.00
C PHE A 42 -6.08 -1.14 6.65
N GLY A 43 -5.20 -0.26 6.17
CA GLY A 43 -3.88 -0.02 6.72
C GLY A 43 -3.56 1.47 6.83
N ILE A 44 -2.49 1.79 7.57
CA ILE A 44 -1.97 3.15 7.72
C ILE A 44 -0.59 3.26 7.09
N PHE A 45 -0.41 4.28 6.24
CA PHE A 45 0.89 4.65 5.69
C PHE A 45 1.53 5.72 6.56
N LEU A 46 2.82 5.59 6.83
CA LEU A 46 3.60 6.57 7.57
C LEU A 46 4.79 7.02 6.71
N HIS A 47 4.71 8.25 6.19
CA HIS A 47 5.82 8.93 5.53
C HIS A 47 6.56 9.80 6.52
N TRP A 48 7.67 9.27 7.03
CA TRP A 48 8.53 9.97 7.96
C TRP A 48 10.01 9.84 7.62
N GLY A 49 10.72 10.97 7.68
CA GLY A 49 12.12 11.14 7.32
C GLY A 49 12.61 12.55 7.67
N LEU A 50 13.79 12.92 7.19
CA LEU A 50 14.38 14.24 7.49
C LEU A 50 13.55 15.38 6.90
N TYR A 51 12.83 15.15 5.81
CA TYR A 51 11.86 16.11 5.25
C TYR A 51 10.82 16.63 6.25
N ALA A 52 10.50 15.87 7.32
CA ALA A 52 9.61 16.34 8.37
C ALA A 52 10.17 17.58 9.11
N MET A 53 11.50 17.74 9.18
CA MET A 53 12.14 18.92 9.78
C MET A 53 11.93 20.20 8.97
N LEU A 54 11.85 20.06 7.65
CA LEU A 54 11.55 21.18 6.75
C LEU A 54 10.05 21.45 6.66
N ALA A 55 9.22 20.47 7.03
CA ALA A 55 7.77 20.55 7.10
C ALA A 55 7.10 21.14 5.84
N THR A 56 7.62 20.77 4.66
CA THR A 56 7.17 21.24 3.34
C THR A 56 6.81 20.09 2.40
N GLY A 57 6.73 18.87 2.90
CA GLY A 57 6.55 17.64 2.12
C GLY A 57 7.88 16.96 1.74
N GLU A 58 7.79 15.68 1.43
CA GLU A 58 8.90 14.75 1.21
C GLU A 58 9.69 15.02 -0.08
N TRP A 59 9.08 15.69 -1.06
CA TRP A 59 9.73 16.11 -2.32
C TRP A 59 10.50 17.43 -2.22
N THR A 60 10.58 18.04 -1.04
CA THR A 60 11.19 19.37 -0.85
C THR A 60 12.64 19.45 -1.35
N MET A 61 13.40 18.35 -1.27
CA MET A 61 14.78 18.30 -1.76
C MET A 61 14.87 18.49 -3.28
N THR A 62 14.06 17.78 -4.06
CA THR A 62 14.05 17.92 -5.52
C THR A 62 13.31 19.18 -5.97
N ASN A 63 12.19 19.53 -5.35
CA ASN A 63 11.37 20.67 -5.79
C ASN A 63 12.06 22.02 -5.56
N ASN A 64 12.94 22.11 -4.56
CA ASN A 64 13.68 23.33 -4.25
C ASN A 64 15.17 23.24 -4.64
N ASN A 65 15.59 22.19 -5.38
CA ASN A 65 16.99 21.98 -5.77
C ASN A 65 17.96 22.08 -4.58
N LEU A 66 17.59 21.48 -3.45
CA LEU A 66 18.41 21.54 -2.25
C LEU A 66 19.65 20.67 -2.44
N ASN A 67 20.82 21.22 -2.13
CA ASN A 67 22.06 20.47 -2.23
C ASN A 67 22.04 19.26 -1.27
N TYR A 68 22.33 18.06 -1.77
CA TYR A 68 22.23 16.82 -0.98
C TYR A 68 23.13 16.79 0.25
N LYS A 69 24.32 17.42 0.19
CA LYS A 69 25.24 17.48 1.33
C LYS A 69 24.74 18.44 2.41
N GLU A 70 24.13 19.56 2.00
CA GLU A 70 23.49 20.50 2.94
C GLU A 70 22.23 19.88 3.55
N TYR A 71 21.42 19.19 2.74
CA TYR A 71 20.24 18.47 3.20
C TYR A 71 20.60 17.42 4.26
N ALA A 72 21.67 16.65 4.05
CA ALA A 72 22.13 15.63 4.98
C ALA A 72 22.48 16.19 6.38
N LYS A 73 22.78 17.49 6.52
CA LYS A 73 23.04 18.13 7.82
C LYS A 73 21.79 18.18 8.71
N LEU A 74 20.59 18.06 8.15
CA LEU A 74 19.35 17.94 8.93
C LEU A 74 19.43 16.78 9.94
N ALA A 75 20.10 15.68 9.58
CA ALA A 75 20.31 14.55 10.47
C ALA A 75 20.94 14.95 11.82
N GLY A 76 21.86 15.93 11.82
CA GLY A 76 22.51 16.42 13.03
C GLY A 76 21.56 17.10 14.04
N GLY A 77 20.39 17.55 13.58
CA GLY A 77 19.33 18.11 14.42
C GLY A 77 18.09 17.21 14.58
N PHE A 78 18.05 16.06 13.90
CA PHE A 78 16.90 15.17 13.95
C PHE A 78 16.86 14.42 15.30
N TYR A 79 16.03 14.91 16.22
CA TYR A 79 15.84 14.32 17.54
C TYR A 79 14.34 14.25 17.88
N PRO A 80 13.64 13.19 17.41
CA PRO A 80 12.22 13.03 17.67
C PRO A 80 11.96 12.60 19.12
N SER A 81 12.10 13.55 20.04
CA SER A 81 12.04 13.37 21.49
C SER A 81 10.75 12.74 22.01
N LYS A 82 9.66 12.81 21.24
CA LYS A 82 8.34 12.29 21.60
C LYS A 82 7.96 11.02 20.83
N PHE A 83 8.85 10.47 20.01
CA PHE A 83 8.60 9.22 19.30
C PHE A 83 8.39 8.05 20.27
N ASP A 84 7.26 7.38 20.10
CA ASP A 84 6.81 6.24 20.89
C ASP A 84 6.06 5.27 19.96
N ALA A 85 6.75 4.18 19.57
CA ALA A 85 6.22 3.17 18.67
C ALA A 85 4.95 2.49 19.24
N ASP A 86 4.91 2.25 20.55
CA ASP A 86 3.76 1.61 21.19
C ASP A 86 2.52 2.49 21.11
N LYS A 87 2.66 3.81 21.32
CA LYS A 87 1.55 4.78 21.16
C LYS A 87 1.08 4.89 19.72
N TRP A 88 2.00 4.93 18.76
CA TRP A 88 1.64 4.96 17.34
C TRP A 88 0.81 3.73 16.96
N VAL A 89 1.32 2.53 17.26
CA VAL A 89 0.64 1.27 16.92
C VAL A 89 -0.69 1.15 17.67
N ALA A 90 -0.78 1.63 18.91
CA ALA A 90 -2.03 1.61 19.67
C ALA A 90 -3.12 2.50 19.04
N ALA A 91 -2.76 3.74 18.65
CA ALA A 91 -3.69 4.64 17.97
C ALA A 91 -4.16 4.08 16.61
N ILE A 92 -3.23 3.50 15.85
CA ILE A 92 -3.52 2.88 14.56
C ILE A 92 -4.40 1.63 14.72
N LYS A 93 -4.12 0.77 15.70
CA LYS A 93 -4.97 -0.39 16.01
C LYS A 93 -6.38 0.03 16.41
N ALA A 94 -6.49 1.09 17.21
CA ALA A 94 -7.78 1.62 17.66
C ALA A 94 -8.65 2.14 16.50
N SER A 95 -8.06 2.57 15.39
CA SER A 95 -8.81 2.97 14.18
C SER A 95 -9.43 1.80 13.42
N GLY A 96 -9.03 0.57 13.75
CA GLY A 96 -9.38 -0.64 13.00
C GLY A 96 -8.37 -1.02 11.92
N ALA A 97 -7.31 -0.26 11.68
CA ALA A 97 -6.28 -0.69 10.74
C ALA A 97 -5.66 -2.03 11.18
N LYS A 98 -5.32 -2.88 10.19
CA LYS A 98 -4.73 -4.21 10.41
C LYS A 98 -3.24 -4.26 10.09
N TYR A 99 -2.75 -3.27 9.37
CA TYR A 99 -1.35 -3.18 8.99
C TYR A 99 -0.85 -1.73 8.93
N ILE A 100 0.47 -1.58 9.03
CA ILE A 100 1.19 -0.32 8.88
C ILE A 100 2.19 -0.49 7.74
N CYS A 101 2.27 0.49 6.83
CA CYS A 101 3.38 0.63 5.90
C CYS A 101 4.23 1.82 6.33
N PHE A 102 5.53 1.62 6.54
CA PHE A 102 6.44 2.66 7.02
C PHE A 102 7.59 2.91 6.04
N THR A 103 7.92 4.18 5.79
CA THR A 103 9.05 4.58 4.96
C THR A 103 10.39 4.24 5.61
N THR A 104 10.95 3.07 5.28
CA THR A 104 12.29 2.67 5.75
C THR A 104 13.39 3.51 5.11
N ARG A 105 13.18 3.92 3.85
CA ARG A 105 14.03 4.81 3.07
C ARG A 105 13.17 5.48 2.00
N HIS A 106 13.11 6.81 2.00
CA HIS A 106 12.47 7.59 0.94
C HIS A 106 13.52 8.11 -0.06
N HIS A 107 13.06 8.81 -1.09
CA HIS A 107 13.87 9.38 -2.17
C HIS A 107 15.06 10.23 -1.70
N GLU A 108 14.96 10.90 -0.54
CA GLU A 108 16.05 11.68 0.06
C GLU A 108 17.27 10.82 0.48
N GLY A 109 17.14 9.50 0.43
CA GLY A 109 18.23 8.56 0.69
C GLY A 109 18.59 8.41 2.17
N PHE A 110 17.77 8.90 3.10
CA PHE A 110 17.96 8.69 4.53
C PHE A 110 17.31 7.38 4.98
N SER A 111 18.08 6.51 5.66
CA SER A 111 17.55 5.24 6.19
C SER A 111 17.03 5.44 7.62
N MET A 112 15.76 5.07 7.84
CA MET A 112 15.08 5.13 9.15
C MET A 112 15.36 3.91 10.05
N PHE A 113 16.38 3.13 9.72
CA PHE A 113 16.79 1.89 10.40
C PHE A 113 18.33 1.78 10.47
N ASP A 114 18.86 0.95 11.37
CA ASP A 114 20.31 0.80 11.57
C ASP A 114 20.97 -0.10 10.50
N THR A 115 21.16 0.46 9.30
CA THR A 115 21.87 -0.22 8.23
C THR A 115 23.39 -0.14 8.39
N LYS A 116 24.09 -1.25 8.11
CA LYS A 116 25.56 -1.24 8.05
C LYS A 116 26.11 -0.69 6.72
N TYR A 117 25.28 -0.54 5.69
CA TYR A 117 25.71 -0.18 4.34
C TYR A 117 25.71 1.33 4.05
N SER A 118 25.32 2.15 5.02
CA SER A 118 25.42 3.61 4.97
C SER A 118 25.44 4.19 6.37
N ASP A 119 26.28 5.20 6.60
CA ASP A 119 26.26 5.98 7.85
C ASP A 119 25.17 7.05 7.85
N TYR A 120 24.57 7.33 6.70
CA TYR A 120 23.42 8.24 6.55
C TYR A 120 22.12 7.52 6.93
N ASN A 121 21.99 7.24 8.23
CA ASN A 121 20.84 6.57 8.83
C ASN A 121 20.51 7.14 10.21
N VAL A 122 19.30 6.83 10.72
CA VAL A 122 18.80 7.40 11.98
C VAL A 122 19.67 7.10 13.19
N VAL A 123 20.31 5.93 13.26
CA VAL A 123 21.15 5.57 14.41
C VAL A 123 22.50 6.26 14.34
N LYS A 124 23.14 6.30 13.18
CA LYS A 124 24.52 6.79 13.07
C LYS A 124 24.60 8.30 12.85
N ALA A 125 23.74 8.86 12.00
CA ALA A 125 23.83 10.27 11.59
C ALA A 125 23.09 11.26 12.50
N THR A 126 22.28 10.78 13.46
CA THR A 126 21.45 11.66 14.30
C THR A 126 21.82 11.59 15.78
N PRO A 127 21.47 12.59 16.60
CA PRO A 127 21.57 12.49 18.06
C PRO A 127 20.54 11.51 18.68
N PHE A 128 19.56 11.03 17.91
CA PHE A 128 18.48 10.17 18.44
C PHE A 128 18.94 8.75 18.76
N LYS A 129 19.86 8.19 17.96
CA LYS A 129 20.55 6.89 18.17
C LYS A 129 19.65 5.65 18.32
N ARG A 130 18.34 5.76 18.13
CA ARG A 130 17.35 4.67 18.24
C ARG A 130 16.96 4.16 16.86
N ASP A 131 16.85 2.84 16.72
CA ASP A 131 16.35 2.20 15.49
C ASP A 131 14.82 2.22 15.49
N ILE A 132 14.24 3.19 14.76
CA ILE A 132 12.80 3.41 14.65
C ILE A 132 12.09 2.18 14.06
N VAL A 133 12.66 1.57 13.02
CA VAL A 133 12.05 0.40 12.37
C VAL A 133 12.04 -0.79 13.33
N LYS A 134 13.09 -0.99 14.12
CA LYS A 134 13.14 -2.04 15.15
C LYS A 134 12.08 -1.84 16.24
N GLU A 135 11.90 -0.61 16.70
CA GLU A 135 10.87 -0.29 17.70
C GLU A 135 9.46 -0.47 17.14
N LEU A 136 9.21 -0.05 15.89
CA LEU A 136 7.93 -0.27 15.22
C LEU A 136 7.64 -1.75 15.00
N ALA A 137 8.63 -2.55 14.58
CA ALA A 137 8.49 -4.00 14.43
C ALA A 137 8.10 -4.68 15.75
N ALA A 138 8.77 -4.33 16.84
CA ALA A 138 8.44 -4.85 18.17
C ALA A 138 7.03 -4.46 18.62
N ALA A 139 6.64 -3.18 18.46
CA ALA A 139 5.31 -2.70 18.82
C ALA A 139 4.20 -3.36 17.96
N CYS A 140 4.42 -3.51 16.66
CA CYS A 140 3.51 -4.21 15.75
C CYS A 140 3.30 -5.66 16.16
N ALA A 141 4.40 -6.39 16.41
CA ALA A 141 4.35 -7.79 16.87
C ALA A 141 3.61 -7.91 18.21
N LYS A 142 3.89 -7.03 19.17
CA LYS A 142 3.23 -6.98 20.48
C LYS A 142 1.73 -6.73 20.39
N GLN A 143 1.29 -5.92 19.44
CA GLN A 143 -0.10 -5.47 19.34
C GLN A 143 -0.92 -6.20 18.27
N GLY A 144 -0.32 -7.11 17.51
CA GLY A 144 -0.98 -7.89 16.47
C GLY A 144 -1.32 -7.08 15.22
N ILE A 145 -0.45 -6.14 14.86
CA ILE A 145 -0.54 -5.35 13.62
C ILE A 145 0.54 -5.85 12.66
N LYS A 146 0.20 -6.07 11.38
CA LYS A 146 1.19 -6.44 10.37
C LYS A 146 2.05 -5.22 10.02
N LEU A 147 3.35 -5.41 9.85
CA LEU A 147 4.25 -4.35 9.41
C LEU A 147 4.69 -4.61 7.97
N HIS A 148 4.54 -3.59 7.13
CA HIS A 148 5.02 -3.51 5.76
C HIS A 148 6.09 -2.42 5.70
N PHE A 149 7.02 -2.57 4.77
CA PHE A 149 8.08 -1.58 4.56
C PHE A 149 7.96 -0.95 3.19
N TYR A 150 7.86 0.38 3.18
CA TYR A 150 8.14 1.14 1.98
C TYR A 150 9.66 1.25 1.78
N TYR A 151 10.09 1.08 0.54
CA TYR A 151 11.48 1.24 0.14
C TYR A 151 11.55 1.93 -1.22
N SER A 152 12.27 3.05 -1.30
CA SER A 152 12.45 3.73 -2.59
C SER A 152 13.55 3.10 -3.43
N HIS A 153 13.24 2.82 -4.70
CA HIS A 153 14.20 2.47 -5.74
C HIS A 153 15.11 3.63 -6.12
N LEU A 154 14.64 4.88 -6.09
CA LEU A 154 15.43 6.04 -6.49
C LEU A 154 16.15 6.69 -5.29
N ASP A 155 17.24 7.43 -5.57
CA ASP A 155 18.05 8.08 -4.52
C ASP A 155 18.62 9.43 -4.95
N TRP A 156 18.21 10.49 -4.25
CA TRP A 156 18.64 11.86 -4.53
C TRP A 156 19.96 12.25 -3.84
N ALA A 157 20.55 11.39 -3.03
CA ALA A 157 21.78 11.69 -2.29
C ALA A 157 22.99 10.86 -2.75
N ARG A 158 22.79 9.60 -3.12
CA ARG A 158 23.88 8.68 -3.46
C ARG A 158 24.43 8.90 -4.86
N GLU A 159 25.74 9.14 -4.97
CA GLU A 159 26.42 9.36 -6.26
C GLU A 159 26.44 8.15 -7.21
N ASP A 160 26.21 6.93 -6.70
CA ASP A 160 26.15 5.71 -7.51
C ASP A 160 24.76 5.39 -8.06
N TYR A 161 23.67 6.02 -7.58
CA TYR A 161 22.38 5.91 -8.27
C TYR A 161 22.42 6.72 -9.58
N PRO A 162 22.22 6.15 -10.79
CA PRO A 162 22.18 6.93 -12.02
C PRO A 162 21.14 8.04 -11.95
N TRP A 163 21.41 9.23 -12.50
CA TRP A 163 20.40 10.30 -12.45
C TRP A 163 19.17 9.91 -13.27
N GLY A 164 17.99 10.06 -12.68
CA GLY A 164 16.72 9.93 -13.39
C GLY A 164 16.13 11.29 -13.75
N ARG A 165 14.80 11.33 -13.79
CA ARG A 165 14.01 12.53 -14.11
C ARG A 165 13.95 13.52 -12.94
N THR A 166 14.14 13.03 -11.72
CA THR A 166 14.07 13.82 -10.48
C THR A 166 15.44 13.99 -9.83
N GLY A 167 15.55 14.87 -8.84
CA GLY A 167 16.80 15.09 -8.12
C GLY A 167 17.93 15.76 -8.92
N GLN A 168 17.65 16.23 -10.15
CA GLN A 168 18.68 16.78 -11.05
C GLN A 168 19.36 18.05 -10.51
N GLY A 169 18.66 18.85 -9.69
CA GLY A 169 19.19 20.06 -9.07
C GLY A 169 19.80 19.85 -7.68
N THR A 170 19.97 18.61 -7.22
CA THR A 170 20.47 18.31 -5.86
C THR A 170 21.97 18.52 -5.71
N GLY A 171 22.68 18.93 -6.76
CA GLY A 171 24.12 19.21 -6.73
C GLY A 171 24.99 17.96 -6.66
N ARG A 172 24.43 16.78 -6.94
CA ARG A 172 25.20 15.58 -7.27
C ARG A 172 26.09 15.86 -8.49
N SER A 173 27.22 15.17 -8.62
CA SER A 173 28.19 15.45 -9.70
C SER A 173 28.34 14.31 -10.71
N ASN A 174 27.98 13.08 -10.34
CA ASN A 174 28.06 11.93 -11.24
C ASN A 174 26.70 11.53 -11.81
N SER A 175 26.38 12.02 -13.01
CA SER A 175 25.10 11.71 -13.68
C SER A 175 24.97 10.27 -14.15
N LYS A 176 26.08 9.60 -14.47
CA LYS A 176 26.08 8.21 -14.93
C LYS A 176 25.77 7.24 -13.79
N GLY A 177 26.18 7.57 -12.58
CA GLY A 177 26.14 6.65 -11.44
C GLY A 177 26.96 5.38 -11.68
N ASP A 178 26.71 4.39 -10.84
CA ASP A 178 27.11 2.99 -10.98
C ASP A 178 25.93 2.14 -10.48
N TRP A 179 25.03 1.81 -11.41
CA TRP A 179 23.82 1.05 -11.10
C TRP A 179 24.12 -0.26 -10.38
N LYS A 180 25.20 -0.97 -10.73
CA LYS A 180 25.53 -2.25 -10.09
C LYS A 180 25.87 -2.07 -8.61
N SER A 181 26.66 -1.04 -8.29
CA SER A 181 26.96 -0.66 -6.91
C SER A 181 25.68 -0.32 -6.14
N TYR A 182 24.82 0.53 -6.72
CA TYR A 182 23.60 0.96 -6.06
C TYR A 182 22.56 -0.16 -5.90
N TYR A 183 22.39 -1.01 -6.91
CA TYR A 183 21.53 -2.20 -6.86
C TYR A 183 22.00 -3.19 -5.79
N GLN A 184 23.32 -3.43 -5.69
CA GLN A 184 23.88 -4.25 -4.62
C GLN A 184 23.61 -3.62 -3.25
N PHE A 185 23.77 -2.29 -3.11
CA PHE A 185 23.43 -1.56 -1.89
C PHE A 185 21.95 -1.74 -1.50
N MET A 186 21.01 -1.61 -2.44
CA MET A 186 19.59 -1.82 -2.17
C MET A 186 19.30 -3.25 -1.70
N ASN A 187 19.80 -4.26 -2.41
CA ASN A 187 19.56 -5.66 -2.08
C ASN A 187 20.17 -6.05 -0.73
N ASN A 188 21.31 -5.45 -0.38
CA ASN A 188 21.92 -5.56 0.93
C ASN A 188 21.03 -4.98 2.04
N GLN A 189 20.42 -3.81 1.82
CA GLN A 189 19.47 -3.21 2.76
C GLN A 189 18.16 -4.00 2.86
N LEU A 190 17.59 -4.45 1.74
CA LEU A 190 16.42 -5.33 1.72
C LEU A 190 16.69 -6.62 2.49
N THR A 191 17.90 -7.16 2.38
CA THR A 191 18.31 -8.32 3.18
C THR A 191 18.31 -8.01 4.68
N GLU A 192 18.84 -6.86 5.12
CA GLU A 192 18.77 -6.45 6.54
C GLU A 192 17.32 -6.30 7.01
N LEU A 193 16.48 -5.61 6.22
CA LEU A 193 15.06 -5.39 6.53
C LEU A 193 14.29 -6.71 6.68
N LEU A 194 14.57 -7.69 5.84
CA LEU A 194 13.89 -8.99 5.82
C LEU A 194 14.52 -10.05 6.73
N THR A 195 15.62 -9.76 7.42
CA THR A 195 16.28 -10.73 8.32
C THR A 195 16.40 -10.25 9.76
N ASN A 196 16.41 -8.93 10.01
CA ASN A 196 16.66 -8.37 11.34
C ASN A 196 15.41 -7.86 12.07
N TYR A 197 14.28 -7.73 11.37
CA TYR A 197 13.08 -7.04 11.88
C TYR A 197 11.85 -7.94 12.05
N GLY A 198 12.02 -9.26 11.98
CA GLY A 198 10.94 -10.23 12.11
C GLY A 198 10.11 -10.41 10.84
N PRO A 199 8.91 -11.00 10.94
CA PRO A 199 8.04 -11.24 9.77
C PRO A 199 7.51 -9.92 9.19
N ILE A 200 7.75 -9.70 7.89
CA ILE A 200 7.33 -8.50 7.16
C ILE A 200 6.22 -8.88 6.19
N GLY A 201 5.08 -8.18 6.24
CA GLY A 201 3.92 -8.49 5.42
C GLY A 201 4.10 -8.12 3.95
N ALA A 202 4.75 -6.98 3.66
CA ALA A 202 5.03 -6.56 2.29
C ALA A 202 6.25 -5.64 2.20
N ILE A 203 6.92 -5.69 1.05
CA ILE A 203 7.79 -4.62 0.55
C ILE A 203 7.01 -3.82 -0.49
N TRP A 204 6.82 -2.53 -0.20
CA TRP A 204 6.14 -1.56 -1.02
C TRP A 204 7.17 -0.66 -1.69
N PHE A 205 7.42 -0.90 -2.97
CA PHE A 205 8.42 -0.18 -3.74
C PHE A 205 7.88 1.09 -4.40
N ASP A 206 8.77 2.05 -4.64
CA ASP A 206 8.45 3.30 -5.32
C ASP A 206 9.66 3.92 -6.02
N GLY A 207 9.40 4.74 -7.03
CA GLY A 207 10.43 5.51 -7.73
C GLY A 207 10.98 4.84 -9.00
N TRP A 208 10.47 3.66 -9.36
CA TRP A 208 10.82 2.98 -10.63
C TRP A 208 10.58 3.89 -11.86
N TRP A 209 9.56 4.75 -11.79
CA TRP A 209 9.20 5.69 -12.85
C TRP A 209 10.26 6.78 -13.10
N ASP A 210 11.27 6.92 -12.24
CA ASP A 210 12.29 7.98 -12.32
C ASP A 210 13.24 7.78 -13.51
N GLN A 211 13.52 6.54 -13.89
CA GLN A 211 14.37 6.21 -15.03
C GLN A 211 13.57 6.11 -16.34
N PRO A 212 14.20 6.22 -17.53
CA PRO A 212 13.52 5.92 -18.78
C PRO A 212 13.08 4.45 -18.82
N LYS A 213 12.02 4.13 -19.59
CA LYS A 213 11.48 2.77 -19.70
C LYS A 213 12.49 1.73 -20.22
N THR A 214 13.58 2.17 -20.84
CA THR A 214 14.67 1.32 -21.33
C THR A 214 15.67 0.93 -20.25
N PHE A 215 15.59 1.53 -19.06
CA PHE A 215 16.46 1.21 -17.94
C PHE A 215 16.10 -0.17 -17.37
N ASN A 216 17.10 -1.03 -17.21
CA ASN A 216 16.90 -2.33 -16.59
C ASN A 216 17.04 -2.21 -15.07
N TRP A 217 15.92 -2.31 -14.36
CA TRP A 217 15.86 -2.27 -12.90
C TRP A 217 16.19 -3.61 -12.23
N GLU A 218 16.39 -4.69 -12.99
CA GLU A 218 16.72 -6.04 -12.46
C GLU A 218 15.69 -6.50 -11.40
N LEU A 219 14.40 -6.20 -11.68
CA LEU A 219 13.28 -6.50 -10.80
C LEU A 219 13.08 -8.01 -10.57
N PRO A 220 13.16 -8.91 -11.58
CA PRO A 220 12.95 -10.34 -11.35
C PRO A 220 13.90 -10.91 -10.29
N GLU A 221 15.18 -10.55 -10.34
CA GLU A 221 16.19 -10.98 -9.36
C GLU A 221 15.95 -10.36 -7.98
N GLN A 222 15.52 -9.10 -7.92
CA GLN A 222 15.23 -8.42 -6.66
C GLN A 222 13.99 -9.01 -5.98
N TYR A 223 12.94 -9.31 -6.74
CA TYR A 223 11.71 -9.93 -6.22
C TYR A 223 12.00 -11.36 -5.75
N ALA A 224 12.77 -12.12 -6.52
CA ALA A 224 13.21 -13.45 -6.13
C ALA A 224 14.03 -13.45 -4.83
N LEU A 225 14.86 -12.42 -4.59
CA LEU A 225 15.56 -12.26 -3.31
C LEU A 225 14.57 -12.10 -2.14
N ILE A 226 13.55 -11.25 -2.30
CA ILE A 226 12.54 -11.00 -1.26
C ILE A 226 11.80 -12.29 -0.93
N HIS A 227 11.26 -12.98 -1.93
CA HIS A 227 10.54 -14.24 -1.73
C HIS A 227 11.43 -15.36 -1.22
N LYS A 228 12.73 -15.35 -1.52
CA LYS A 228 13.68 -16.30 -0.94
C LYS A 228 13.91 -16.05 0.55
N LEU A 229 14.00 -14.79 0.97
CA LEU A 229 14.25 -14.41 2.36
C LEU A 229 13.00 -14.59 3.23
N GLN A 230 11.83 -14.19 2.71
CA GLN A 230 10.53 -14.37 3.36
C GLN A 230 9.48 -14.76 2.31
N PRO A 231 9.18 -16.07 2.15
CA PRO A 231 8.25 -16.56 1.11
C PRO A 231 6.83 -16.00 1.20
N GLY A 232 6.37 -15.62 2.39
CA GLY A 232 5.08 -14.95 2.61
C GLY A 232 5.09 -13.42 2.45
N CYS A 233 6.26 -12.80 2.25
CA CYS A 233 6.35 -11.35 2.08
C CYS A 233 5.86 -10.94 0.69
N LEU A 234 4.85 -10.06 0.65
CA LEU A 234 4.26 -9.58 -0.59
C LEU A 234 5.13 -8.50 -1.23
N VAL A 235 5.23 -8.50 -2.56
CA VAL A 235 5.85 -7.41 -3.33
C VAL A 235 4.76 -6.60 -4.02
N GLY A 236 4.77 -5.28 -3.81
CA GLY A 236 4.01 -4.32 -4.60
C GLY A 236 4.93 -3.19 -5.05
N ASN A 237 4.82 -2.74 -6.30
CA ASN A 237 5.63 -1.65 -6.83
C ASN A 237 4.75 -0.54 -7.42
N ASN A 238 4.86 0.67 -6.86
CA ASN A 238 4.12 1.84 -7.31
C ASN A 238 4.75 2.48 -8.55
N HIS A 239 4.80 1.72 -9.65
CA HIS A 239 5.37 2.17 -10.92
C HIS A 239 4.31 2.67 -11.93
N HIS A 240 3.04 2.76 -11.51
CA HIS A 240 1.89 3.18 -12.34
C HIS A 240 1.77 2.40 -13.68
N GLN A 241 2.11 1.12 -13.67
CA GLN A 241 1.90 0.19 -14.79
C GLN A 241 1.06 -0.98 -14.28
N THR A 242 0.54 -1.80 -15.20
CA THR A 242 0.00 -3.11 -14.83
C THR A 242 1.13 -3.96 -14.20
N PRO A 243 0.86 -4.73 -13.13
CA PRO A 243 1.89 -5.45 -12.38
C PRO A 243 2.79 -6.34 -13.24
N PHE A 244 4.07 -6.37 -12.89
CA PHE A 244 5.06 -7.26 -13.51
C PHE A 244 5.07 -8.65 -12.84
N ASP A 245 5.63 -9.64 -13.53
CA ASP A 245 5.86 -10.97 -12.96
C ASP A 245 6.74 -10.86 -11.69
N GLY A 246 6.30 -11.51 -10.61
CA GLY A 246 6.92 -11.40 -9.28
C GLY A 246 6.19 -10.45 -8.34
N GLU A 247 5.25 -9.64 -8.82
CA GLU A 247 4.41 -8.82 -7.95
C GLU A 247 3.21 -9.61 -7.40
N ASP A 248 2.85 -9.32 -6.15
CA ASP A 248 1.83 -10.03 -5.39
C ASP A 248 0.60 -9.17 -5.10
N ILE A 249 0.76 -7.84 -5.14
CA ILE A 249 -0.30 -6.84 -4.96
C ILE A 249 -0.19 -5.74 -6.02
N GLN A 250 -1.30 -5.10 -6.37
CA GLN A 250 -1.34 -3.95 -7.26
C GLN A 250 -1.71 -2.68 -6.50
N ILE A 251 -1.01 -1.59 -6.80
CA ILE A 251 -1.14 -0.31 -6.14
C ILE A 251 -1.84 0.71 -7.06
N PHE A 252 -2.72 1.52 -6.47
CA PHE A 252 -3.33 2.70 -7.07
C PHE A 252 -3.07 3.90 -6.18
N GLU A 253 -2.55 4.98 -6.75
CA GLU A 253 -2.17 6.17 -6.01
C GLU A 253 -3.25 7.24 -6.17
N ARG A 254 -3.79 7.71 -5.04
CA ARG A 254 -4.79 8.81 -4.90
C ARG A 254 -6.13 8.62 -5.62
N ASP A 255 -6.31 7.48 -6.27
CA ASP A 255 -7.53 7.09 -6.97
C ASP A 255 -7.92 5.66 -6.56
N LEU A 256 -9.21 5.37 -6.62
CA LEU A 256 -9.69 4.00 -6.47
C LEU A 256 -9.45 3.21 -7.76
N PRO A 257 -9.41 1.86 -7.72
CA PRO A 257 -9.19 1.07 -8.94
C PRO A 257 -10.22 1.38 -10.03
N GLY A 258 -9.72 1.55 -11.25
CA GLY A 258 -10.50 1.92 -12.43
C GLY A 258 -10.78 3.42 -12.57
N GLU A 259 -10.29 4.26 -11.65
CA GLU A 259 -10.31 5.72 -11.75
C GLU A 259 -8.90 6.24 -12.10
N ASN A 260 -8.83 7.49 -12.58
CA ASN A 260 -7.55 8.14 -12.87
C ASN A 260 -7.68 9.67 -12.81
N ALA A 261 -8.38 10.19 -11.78
CA ALA A 261 -8.60 11.62 -11.66
C ALA A 261 -7.31 12.36 -11.26
N SER A 262 -6.40 11.69 -10.55
CA SER A 262 -5.08 12.24 -10.19
C SER A 262 -4.04 12.13 -11.31
N GLY A 263 -4.26 11.28 -12.31
CA GLY A 263 -3.32 10.98 -13.38
C GLY A 263 -2.27 9.91 -13.04
N LEU A 264 -2.34 9.30 -11.85
CA LEU A 264 -1.36 8.34 -11.32
C LEU A 264 -1.88 6.88 -11.31
N SER A 265 -3.10 6.64 -11.80
CA SER A 265 -3.80 5.35 -11.68
C SER A 265 -4.39 4.83 -13.00
N GLY A 266 -3.79 5.23 -14.14
CA GLY A 266 -4.27 4.88 -15.48
C GLY A 266 -4.00 3.45 -15.96
N GLN A 267 -3.36 2.61 -15.14
CA GLN A 267 -3.06 1.21 -15.41
C GLN A 267 -4.30 0.31 -15.43
N GLU A 268 -4.23 -0.82 -16.13
CA GLU A 268 -5.30 -1.83 -16.10
C GLU A 268 -5.41 -2.48 -14.72
N VAL A 269 -6.64 -2.73 -14.27
CA VAL A 269 -6.91 -3.44 -13.01
C VAL A 269 -6.65 -4.94 -13.21
N SER A 270 -5.64 -5.46 -12.51
CA SER A 270 -5.23 -6.85 -12.57
C SER A 270 -6.10 -7.76 -11.69
N ARG A 271 -5.74 -9.04 -11.63
CA ARG A 271 -6.37 -10.03 -10.73
C ARG A 271 -5.68 -10.15 -9.37
N LEU A 272 -4.59 -9.42 -9.15
CA LEU A 272 -3.91 -9.41 -7.86
C LEU A 272 -4.78 -8.73 -6.79
N PRO A 273 -4.55 -8.99 -5.49
CA PRO A 273 -5.00 -8.09 -4.45
C PRO A 273 -4.71 -6.62 -4.78
N LEU A 274 -5.68 -5.74 -4.56
CA LEU A 274 -5.57 -4.32 -4.90
C LEU A 274 -5.42 -3.50 -3.62
N GLU A 275 -4.65 -2.42 -3.69
CA GLU A 275 -4.52 -1.41 -2.63
C GLU A 275 -4.55 -0.02 -3.24
N THR A 276 -5.39 0.86 -2.69
CA THR A 276 -5.33 2.29 -2.95
C THR A 276 -4.62 2.97 -1.80
N CYS A 277 -3.55 3.72 -2.09
CA CYS A 277 -2.94 4.63 -1.12
C CYS A 277 -3.52 6.05 -1.30
N GLU A 278 -3.88 6.69 -0.19
CA GLU A 278 -4.47 8.03 -0.19
C GLU A 278 -3.95 8.85 1.00
N THR A 279 -3.81 10.17 0.82
CA THR A 279 -3.34 11.08 1.87
C THR A 279 -4.47 11.51 2.78
N MET A 280 -4.26 11.61 4.09
CA MET A 280 -5.30 12.15 4.97
C MET A 280 -5.51 13.66 4.77
N ASN A 281 -4.46 14.39 4.41
CA ASN A 281 -4.50 15.77 3.94
C ASN A 281 -4.02 15.83 2.47
N GLY A 282 -3.35 16.89 2.03
CA GLY A 282 -2.84 17.05 0.66
C GLY A 282 -1.41 16.55 0.44
N MET A 283 -0.75 15.96 1.44
CA MET A 283 0.66 15.57 1.38
C MET A 283 0.94 14.19 1.98
N TRP A 284 2.01 13.53 1.52
CA TRP A 284 2.49 12.28 2.11
C TRP A 284 3.30 12.57 3.38
N GLY A 285 4.44 13.27 3.25
CA GLY A 285 5.26 13.74 4.35
C GLY A 285 4.64 14.95 5.05
N TYR A 286 5.08 15.20 6.30
CA TYR A 286 4.56 16.31 7.09
C TYR A 286 4.75 17.66 6.39
N LYS A 287 3.65 18.43 6.31
CA LYS A 287 3.63 19.81 5.82
C LYS A 287 2.90 20.71 6.82
N ILE A 288 3.63 21.61 7.48
CA ILE A 288 3.09 22.40 8.61
C ILE A 288 1.93 23.31 8.19
N THR A 289 1.94 23.81 6.95
CA THR A 289 0.90 24.69 6.41
C THR A 289 -0.32 23.93 5.89
N ASP A 290 -0.25 22.60 5.75
CA ASP A 290 -1.38 21.80 5.25
C ASP A 290 -2.25 21.28 6.39
N GLN A 291 -3.25 22.11 6.73
CA GLN A 291 -4.28 21.78 7.71
C GLN A 291 -5.57 21.27 7.05
N ASN A 292 -5.57 21.03 5.73
CA ASN A 292 -6.75 20.59 4.99
C ASN A 292 -6.94 19.07 5.08
N TYR A 293 -7.16 18.58 6.30
CA TYR A 293 -7.45 17.17 6.56
C TYR A 293 -8.84 16.82 6.05
N LYS A 294 -8.92 15.72 5.30
CA LYS A 294 -10.20 15.11 4.88
C LYS A 294 -11.07 14.87 6.11
N SER A 295 -12.37 15.10 5.95
CA SER A 295 -13.35 14.86 7.01
C SER A 295 -13.47 13.35 7.31
N THR A 296 -13.91 13.00 8.51
CA THR A 296 -14.20 11.61 8.91
C THR A 296 -15.16 10.93 7.94
N LYS A 297 -16.20 11.66 7.50
CA LYS A 297 -17.14 11.20 6.46
C LYS A 297 -16.40 10.81 5.19
N THR A 298 -15.51 11.68 4.71
CA THR A 298 -14.70 11.43 3.51
C THR A 298 -13.81 10.20 3.69
N LEU A 299 -13.15 10.06 4.83
CA LEU A 299 -12.25 8.92 5.09
C LEU A 299 -13.00 7.58 5.18
N ILE A 300 -14.16 7.55 5.84
CA ILE A 300 -15.05 6.37 5.87
C ILE A 300 -15.53 6.04 4.45
N HIS A 301 -15.92 7.05 3.67
CA HIS A 301 -16.34 6.86 2.28
C HIS A 301 -15.23 6.26 1.42
N TYR A 302 -13.97 6.70 1.57
CA TYR A 302 -12.84 6.09 0.88
C TYR A 302 -12.68 4.62 1.26
N LEU A 303 -12.74 4.30 2.56
CA LEU A 303 -12.57 2.91 3.03
C LEU A 303 -13.68 2.01 2.46
N VAL A 304 -14.93 2.45 2.57
CA VAL A 304 -16.09 1.71 2.08
C VAL A 304 -16.03 1.53 0.56
N LYS A 305 -15.73 2.60 -0.19
CA LYS A 305 -15.62 2.52 -1.65
C LYS A 305 -14.46 1.64 -2.11
N ALA A 306 -13.31 1.68 -1.40
CA ALA A 306 -12.20 0.77 -1.66
C ALA A 306 -12.63 -0.69 -1.46
N ALA A 307 -13.27 -1.01 -0.33
CA ALA A 307 -13.79 -2.35 -0.06
C ALA A 307 -14.81 -2.80 -1.13
N GLY A 308 -15.71 -1.89 -1.54
CA GLY A 308 -16.69 -2.13 -2.61
C GLY A 308 -16.09 -2.34 -4.00
N LYS A 309 -14.86 -1.88 -4.24
CA LYS A 309 -14.05 -2.16 -5.45
C LYS A 309 -13.06 -3.31 -5.24
N ASN A 310 -13.25 -4.10 -4.18
CA ASN A 310 -12.38 -5.20 -3.78
C ASN A 310 -10.93 -4.82 -3.48
N ALA A 311 -10.68 -3.56 -3.10
CA ALA A 311 -9.37 -3.04 -2.74
C ALA A 311 -9.23 -2.82 -1.23
N ASN A 312 -7.99 -2.78 -0.77
CA ASN A 312 -7.63 -2.22 0.52
C ASN A 312 -7.45 -0.69 0.41
N LEU A 313 -7.68 0.00 1.52
CA LEU A 313 -7.28 1.39 1.70
C LEU A 313 -6.03 1.47 2.57
N LEU A 314 -4.98 2.12 2.06
CA LEU A 314 -3.78 2.49 2.80
C LEU A 314 -3.79 4.02 3.03
N MET A 315 -4.25 4.44 4.21
CA MET A 315 -4.43 5.87 4.53
C MET A 315 -3.16 6.47 5.13
N ASN A 316 -2.62 7.51 4.52
CA ASN A 316 -1.35 8.11 4.91
C ASN A 316 -1.47 9.18 6.00
N ILE A 317 -0.48 9.19 6.89
CA ILE A 317 -0.18 10.24 7.86
C ILE A 317 1.31 10.59 7.77
N GLY A 318 1.64 11.88 7.69
CA GLY A 318 3.01 12.38 7.82
C GLY A 318 3.31 12.77 9.28
N PRO A 319 4.11 12.00 10.04
CA PRO A 319 4.43 12.32 11.43
C PRO A 319 5.28 13.60 11.56
N GLN A 320 5.10 14.28 12.68
CA GLN A 320 5.81 15.52 13.01
C GLN A 320 7.30 15.28 13.26
N PRO A 321 8.17 16.29 13.12
CA PRO A 321 9.61 16.14 13.34
C PRO A 321 9.99 15.72 14.77
N ASP A 322 9.13 15.98 15.76
CA ASP A 322 9.35 15.55 17.15
C ASP A 322 8.93 14.09 17.42
N GLY A 323 8.34 13.39 16.44
CA GLY A 323 7.91 12.01 16.55
C GLY A 323 6.46 11.80 16.96
N GLU A 324 5.64 12.85 17.04
CA GLU A 324 4.20 12.70 17.25
C GLU A 324 3.44 12.54 15.93
N LEU A 325 2.37 11.75 15.94
CA LEU A 325 1.36 11.84 14.88
C LEU A 325 0.62 13.19 15.02
N PRO A 326 0.27 13.87 13.91
CA PRO A 326 -0.53 15.10 13.99
C PRO A 326 -1.83 14.87 14.77
N ALA A 327 -2.17 15.79 15.69
CA ALA A 327 -3.33 15.63 16.56
C ALA A 327 -4.65 15.44 15.78
N VAL A 328 -4.83 16.15 14.67
CA VAL A 328 -5.99 15.99 13.78
C VAL A 328 -6.03 14.60 13.17
N ALA A 329 -4.88 14.03 12.79
CA ALA A 329 -4.81 12.67 12.27
C ALA A 329 -5.20 11.63 13.34
N VAL A 330 -4.70 11.79 14.58
CA VAL A 330 -5.09 10.93 15.71
C VAL A 330 -6.59 11.01 15.99
N GLN A 331 -7.18 12.21 15.93
CA GLN A 331 -8.62 12.40 16.05
C GLN A 331 -9.38 11.64 14.95
N ARG A 332 -8.98 11.77 13.68
CA ARG A 332 -9.62 11.06 12.57
C ARG A 332 -9.51 9.55 12.70
N LEU A 333 -8.35 9.03 13.13
CA LEU A 333 -8.15 7.62 13.44
C LEU A 333 -9.13 7.13 14.51
N ALA A 334 -9.30 7.88 15.60
CA ALA A 334 -10.23 7.52 16.67
C ALA A 334 -11.69 7.50 16.17
N GLU A 335 -12.11 8.51 15.42
CA GLU A 335 -13.47 8.61 14.89
C GLU A 335 -13.77 7.51 13.85
N MET A 336 -12.80 7.18 12.99
CA MET A 336 -12.89 6.00 12.11
C MET A 336 -12.98 4.70 12.92
N GLY A 337 -12.23 4.61 14.02
CA GLY A 337 -12.27 3.49 14.95
C GLY A 337 -13.65 3.25 15.55
N GLU A 338 -14.33 4.32 15.98
CA GLU A 338 -15.71 4.21 16.48
C GLU A 338 -16.66 3.67 15.41
N TRP A 339 -16.52 4.12 14.16
CA TRP A 339 -17.30 3.56 13.04
C TRP A 339 -16.94 2.09 12.78
N MET A 340 -15.66 1.74 12.76
CA MET A 340 -15.19 0.36 12.53
C MET A 340 -15.63 -0.62 13.61
N LYS A 341 -15.80 -0.19 14.88
CA LYS A 341 -16.35 -1.05 15.94
C LYS A 341 -17.77 -1.51 15.63
N GLN A 342 -18.59 -0.63 15.03
CA GLN A 342 -19.97 -0.95 14.68
C GLN A 342 -20.05 -1.68 13.34
N TYR A 343 -19.35 -1.20 12.31
CA TYR A 343 -19.54 -1.64 10.92
C TYR A 343 -18.42 -2.55 10.39
N GLY A 344 -17.40 -2.88 11.18
CA GLY A 344 -16.23 -3.61 10.69
C GLY A 344 -16.51 -4.95 10.01
N GLU A 345 -17.58 -5.67 10.40
CA GLU A 345 -18.00 -6.93 9.73
C GLU A 345 -18.37 -6.71 8.25
N THR A 346 -18.87 -5.52 7.92
CA THR A 346 -19.28 -5.13 6.56
C THR A 346 -18.07 -4.77 5.68
N ILE A 347 -16.86 -4.75 6.26
CA ILE A 347 -15.61 -4.43 5.59
C ILE A 347 -14.66 -5.64 5.60
N TYR A 348 -14.25 -6.13 6.78
CA TYR A 348 -13.21 -7.14 6.89
C TYR A 348 -13.61 -8.52 6.33
N GLY A 349 -12.72 -9.12 5.55
CA GLY A 349 -12.95 -10.42 4.90
C GLY A 349 -14.10 -10.41 3.89
N THR A 350 -14.54 -9.24 3.43
CA THR A 350 -15.51 -9.11 2.34
C THR A 350 -14.81 -9.08 0.97
N ARG A 351 -15.59 -9.27 -0.08
CA ARG A 351 -15.22 -8.96 -1.47
C ARG A 351 -16.18 -7.91 -2.04
N SER A 352 -15.88 -7.38 -3.23
CA SER A 352 -16.87 -6.59 -3.98
C SER A 352 -18.17 -7.36 -4.06
N GLY A 353 -19.28 -6.69 -3.76
CA GLY A 353 -20.59 -7.32 -3.84
C GLY A 353 -21.05 -7.49 -5.29
N ILE A 354 -22.08 -8.31 -5.46
CA ILE A 354 -22.71 -8.61 -6.76
C ILE A 354 -23.31 -7.38 -7.44
N VAL A 355 -23.66 -6.33 -6.67
CA VAL A 355 -24.13 -5.05 -7.23
C VAL A 355 -22.95 -4.11 -7.32
N ALA A 356 -22.60 -3.72 -8.55
CA ALA A 356 -21.49 -2.82 -8.81
C ALA A 356 -21.70 -1.43 -8.14
N PRO A 357 -20.60 -0.69 -7.88
CA PRO A 357 -20.67 0.70 -7.43
C PRO A 357 -21.58 1.59 -8.28
N HIS A 358 -22.29 2.50 -7.63
CA HIS A 358 -23.16 3.53 -8.23
C HIS A 358 -23.05 4.85 -7.44
N ASP A 359 -23.69 5.92 -7.92
CA ASP A 359 -23.63 7.24 -7.28
C ASP A 359 -24.13 7.23 -5.82
N TRP A 360 -25.08 6.34 -5.51
CA TRP A 360 -25.62 6.20 -4.15
C TRP A 360 -24.66 5.52 -3.17
N GLY A 361 -23.66 4.77 -3.66
CA GLY A 361 -22.77 3.98 -2.82
C GLY A 361 -22.27 2.68 -3.46
N VAL A 362 -21.96 1.70 -2.63
CA VAL A 362 -21.32 0.44 -3.05
C VAL A 362 -21.91 -0.76 -2.33
N THR A 363 -21.55 -1.97 -2.78
CA THR A 363 -21.83 -3.18 -2.01
C THR A 363 -20.58 -3.98 -1.71
N THR A 364 -20.54 -4.59 -0.53
CA THR A 364 -19.57 -5.60 -0.14
C THR A 364 -20.29 -6.90 0.17
N GLN A 365 -19.59 -8.03 0.08
CA GLN A 365 -20.22 -9.34 0.25
C GLN A 365 -19.34 -10.32 1.00
N LYS A 366 -19.97 -11.11 1.87
CA LYS A 366 -19.35 -12.23 2.61
C LYS A 366 -20.30 -13.41 2.64
N GLY A 367 -19.97 -14.46 1.87
CA GLY A 367 -20.87 -15.59 1.67
C GLY A 367 -22.20 -15.13 1.08
N ASN A 368 -23.29 -15.43 1.79
CA ASN A 368 -24.65 -15.06 1.40
C ASN A 368 -25.15 -13.74 2.00
N LYS A 369 -24.29 -12.98 2.70
CA LYS A 369 -24.60 -11.64 3.19
C LYS A 369 -24.08 -10.60 2.21
N LEU A 370 -24.97 -9.78 1.67
CA LEU A 370 -24.66 -8.61 0.86
C LEU A 370 -24.91 -7.37 1.72
N TYR A 371 -23.86 -6.58 1.96
CA TYR A 371 -23.95 -5.31 2.67
C TYR A 371 -24.06 -4.19 1.64
N VAL A 372 -25.13 -3.41 1.73
CA VAL A 372 -25.43 -2.30 0.84
C VAL A 372 -25.08 -1.02 1.59
N HIS A 373 -23.96 -0.40 1.21
CA HIS A 373 -23.46 0.82 1.82
C HIS A 373 -24.02 2.03 1.09
N ILE A 374 -25.00 2.69 1.70
CA ILE A 374 -25.69 3.84 1.10
C ILE A 374 -25.03 5.11 1.63
N LEU A 375 -24.26 5.76 0.76
CA LEU A 375 -23.41 6.90 1.07
C LEU A 375 -24.02 8.25 0.65
N ASP A 376 -24.80 8.26 -0.43
CA ASP A 376 -25.45 9.46 -0.98
C ASP A 376 -26.69 9.14 -1.82
N LEU A 377 -27.77 8.68 -1.18
CA LEU A 377 -29.05 8.43 -1.85
C LEU A 377 -29.92 9.69 -1.88
N LYS A 378 -30.61 9.94 -3.01
CA LYS A 378 -31.47 11.13 -3.18
C LYS A 378 -32.93 10.87 -2.86
N ASP A 379 -33.36 9.61 -2.95
CA ASP A 379 -34.74 9.19 -2.76
C ASP A 379 -34.90 8.29 -1.54
N ALA A 380 -36.12 8.15 -1.03
CA ALA A 380 -36.43 7.22 0.06
C ALA A 380 -36.59 5.76 -0.42
N ALA A 381 -36.09 5.43 -1.61
CA ALA A 381 -36.09 4.08 -2.16
C ALA A 381 -34.83 3.82 -2.97
N LEU A 382 -34.35 2.58 -2.94
CA LEU A 382 -33.17 2.15 -3.69
C LEU A 382 -33.45 0.83 -4.41
N PHE A 383 -33.35 0.85 -5.73
CA PHE A 383 -33.41 -0.36 -6.54
C PHE A 383 -32.03 -1.02 -6.64
N LEU A 384 -31.98 -2.33 -6.42
CA LEU A 384 -30.78 -3.15 -6.53
C LEU A 384 -31.00 -4.24 -7.61
N PRO A 385 -30.19 -4.26 -8.69
CA PRO A 385 -30.32 -5.22 -9.78
C PRO A 385 -29.80 -6.61 -9.38
N LEU A 386 -30.61 -7.35 -8.62
CA LEU A 386 -30.32 -8.70 -8.11
C LEU A 386 -30.99 -9.78 -8.96
N THR A 387 -30.89 -9.69 -10.29
CA THR A 387 -31.49 -10.65 -11.23
C THR A 387 -31.06 -12.08 -10.89
N GLY A 388 -32.04 -12.97 -10.74
CA GLY A 388 -31.79 -14.38 -10.44
C GLY A 388 -31.36 -14.69 -9.00
N LYS A 389 -31.34 -13.69 -8.10
CA LYS A 389 -31.07 -13.87 -6.67
C LYS A 389 -32.32 -13.70 -5.82
N LYS A 390 -32.51 -14.58 -4.83
CA LYS A 390 -33.61 -14.51 -3.88
C LYS A 390 -33.16 -13.81 -2.59
N VAL A 391 -33.63 -12.59 -2.39
CA VAL A 391 -33.51 -11.90 -1.10
C VAL A 391 -34.46 -12.52 -0.08
N LYS A 392 -33.92 -13.09 0.99
CA LYS A 392 -34.68 -13.73 2.08
C LYS A 392 -35.01 -12.75 3.21
N LYS A 393 -34.09 -11.83 3.50
CA LYS A 393 -34.17 -10.88 4.61
C LYS A 393 -33.45 -9.59 4.21
N ALA A 394 -33.98 -8.45 4.66
CA ALA A 394 -33.35 -7.14 4.58
C ALA A 394 -33.48 -6.46 5.94
N VAL A 395 -32.36 -6.01 6.52
CA VAL A 395 -32.33 -5.32 7.82
C VAL A 395 -31.32 -4.19 7.81
N LEU A 396 -31.53 -3.16 8.64
CA LEU A 396 -30.47 -2.22 8.95
C LEU A 396 -29.39 -2.92 9.76
N PHE A 397 -28.14 -2.76 9.34
CA PHE A 397 -27.04 -3.45 9.99
C PHE A 397 -26.88 -3.03 11.45
N LYS A 398 -27.07 -1.74 11.75
CA LYS A 398 -26.80 -1.12 13.05
C LYS A 398 -27.62 -1.68 14.21
N ASP A 399 -28.88 -2.03 13.97
CA ASP A 399 -29.84 -2.42 15.01
C ASP A 399 -30.71 -3.62 14.62
N GLN A 400 -30.48 -4.20 13.43
CA GLN A 400 -31.22 -5.34 12.89
C GLN A 400 -32.70 -5.07 12.63
N SER A 401 -33.13 -3.80 12.62
CA SER A 401 -34.50 -3.42 12.30
C SER A 401 -34.85 -3.83 10.86
N PRO A 402 -36.08 -4.33 10.59
CA PRO A 402 -36.48 -4.73 9.25
C PRO A 402 -36.49 -3.56 8.26
N VAL A 403 -35.93 -3.78 7.08
CA VAL A 403 -36.07 -2.87 5.93
C VAL A 403 -37.14 -3.44 5.01
N ARG A 404 -38.13 -2.61 4.66
CA ARG A 404 -39.17 -3.02 3.72
C ARG A 404 -38.55 -3.17 2.32
N PHE A 405 -38.90 -4.24 1.62
CA PHE A 405 -38.47 -4.42 0.25
C PHE A 405 -39.52 -5.14 -0.61
N THR A 406 -39.57 -4.74 -1.89
CA THR A 406 -40.45 -5.36 -2.89
C THR A 406 -39.60 -6.07 -3.94
N LYS A 407 -39.94 -7.33 -4.23
CA LYS A 407 -39.24 -8.13 -5.26
C LYS A 407 -39.79 -7.84 -6.64
N THR A 408 -38.91 -7.75 -7.61
CA THR A 408 -39.25 -7.69 -9.04
C THR A 408 -38.49 -8.79 -9.80
N LYS A 409 -38.79 -8.97 -11.09
CA LYS A 409 -38.02 -9.90 -11.94
C LYS A 409 -36.54 -9.50 -12.08
N ALA A 410 -36.25 -8.21 -11.98
CA ALA A 410 -34.92 -7.63 -12.21
C ALA A 410 -34.11 -7.42 -10.91
N GLY A 411 -34.72 -7.60 -9.74
CA GLY A 411 -34.05 -7.36 -8.46
C GLY A 411 -34.98 -7.03 -7.31
N VAL A 412 -34.55 -6.13 -6.43
CA VAL A 412 -35.33 -5.67 -5.27
C VAL A 412 -35.35 -4.15 -5.17
N LEU A 413 -36.49 -3.61 -4.76
CA LEU A 413 -36.63 -2.22 -4.35
C LEU A 413 -36.64 -2.17 -2.82
N LEU A 414 -35.62 -1.56 -2.22
CA LEU A 414 -35.59 -1.22 -0.80
C LEU A 414 -36.38 0.06 -0.59
N GLU A 415 -37.23 0.10 0.45
CA GLU A 415 -38.07 1.24 0.80
C GLU A 415 -37.71 1.72 2.21
N PHE A 416 -37.42 3.02 2.34
CA PHE A 416 -37.03 3.67 3.58
C PHE A 416 -38.14 4.64 4.04
N ALA A 417 -38.24 4.87 5.35
CA ALA A 417 -39.21 5.84 5.89
C ALA A 417 -38.85 7.29 5.52
N GLU A 418 -37.56 7.57 5.38
CA GLU A 418 -37.01 8.84 4.91
C GLU A 418 -35.74 8.58 4.10
N VAL A 419 -35.25 9.60 3.39
CA VAL A 419 -33.95 9.54 2.71
C VAL A 419 -32.85 9.27 3.75
N PRO A 420 -32.01 8.23 3.59
CA PRO A 420 -30.90 7.96 4.49
C PRO A 420 -29.94 9.15 4.67
N LYS A 421 -29.57 9.46 5.92
CA LYS A 421 -28.70 10.61 6.27
C LYS A 421 -27.44 10.23 7.05
N ASP A 422 -27.32 8.97 7.47
CA ASP A 422 -26.14 8.47 8.20
C ASP A 422 -24.88 8.61 7.32
N ILE A 423 -23.68 8.71 7.93
CA ILE A 423 -22.42 8.78 7.17
C ILE A 423 -22.30 7.59 6.20
N ASP A 424 -22.67 6.41 6.68
CA ASP A 424 -22.85 5.21 5.90
C ASP A 424 -24.09 4.49 6.42
N TYR A 425 -25.14 4.45 5.61
CA TYR A 425 -26.38 3.78 5.96
C TYR A 425 -26.37 2.36 5.39
N VAL A 426 -26.05 1.39 6.24
CA VAL A 426 -25.80 0.02 5.81
C VAL A 426 -27.03 -0.89 5.95
N VAL A 427 -27.46 -1.48 4.85
CA VAL A 427 -28.49 -2.54 4.82
C VAL A 427 -27.82 -3.89 4.60
N GLU A 428 -28.09 -4.87 5.47
CA GLU A 428 -27.70 -6.26 5.25
C GLU A 428 -28.83 -7.01 4.53
N LEU A 429 -28.52 -7.59 3.37
CA LEU A 429 -29.38 -8.52 2.65
C LEU A 429 -28.86 -9.94 2.80
N THR A 430 -29.74 -10.86 3.19
CA THR A 430 -29.46 -12.31 3.09
C THR A 430 -29.96 -12.81 1.74
N ILE A 431 -29.04 -13.23 0.86
CA ILE A 431 -29.35 -13.80 -0.45
C ILE A 431 -29.20 -15.33 -0.44
N ASP A 432 -29.55 -16.00 -1.53
CA ASP A 432 -29.46 -17.45 -1.72
C ASP A 432 -28.15 -17.94 -2.37
#